data_AF-A0A1G7JR08-F1
#
_entry.id   AF-A0A1G7JR08-F1
#
_cell.length_a   1.000
_cell.length_b   1.000
_cell.length_c   1.000
_cell.angle_alpha   90.00
_cell.angle_beta   90.00
_cell.angle_gamma   90.00
#
_symmetry.space_group_name_H-M   'P 1'
#
loop_
_entity.id
_entity.type
_entity.pdbx_description
1 polymer ?
#
loop_
_entity_poly.entity_id
_entity_poly.type
_entity_poly.pdbx_seq_one_letter_code
_entity_poly.pdbx_strand_id
1 'polypeptide(L)'
;MNRIFNVNVYDCLAFFTCCLLFGQVRPSAIYGDYNGYWVSQSNTGYVTSRDNNNLIGLTVNGVTYATGVNDVALTSHGISPVFENYRAFPTSFSVLSTAANFLVGMPRFINGVEQNQTVAPSLGCDVPLGYYLRDGEHGLNLGTAVFNIPKQELTFYVNVLADINPNCINDDIPDIIVTQVGAPSSTYDIFKFTDLNGNTIGVEKQINFSSVTPSGLALWNFYSAGSCPHMYYTPNGFSNTTRDVRVLTFKLSDFGITSSNYTSAVKFIQLLSGDSDVAFSAYSTNSMSLYCLESAVTSGTALNTQTGITTLGRSGTESDNWPMVRKGGYLALESTKKPFVPTRVSTAGLANITNPVEGMMVYDTTDNCLKVYVNATIGWKCYNRKTCP
;
A
#
# COMPACT_ATOMS: atom_id res chain seq x y z
N MET A 1 -52.98 7.64 60.61
CA MET A 1 -51.69 8.31 60.26
C MET A 1 -50.65 7.23 60.02
N ASN A 2 -50.54 6.76 58.77
CA ASN A 2 -49.53 5.76 58.39
C ASN A 2 -48.22 6.50 58.08
N ARG A 3 -47.17 6.23 58.87
CA ARG A 3 -45.84 6.77 58.65
C ARG A 3 -45.05 5.83 57.73
N ILE A 4 -44.44 6.47 56.74
CA ILE A 4 -43.69 5.95 55.61
C ILE A 4 -42.34 5.39 56.08
N PHE A 5 -41.98 4.18 55.62
CA PHE A 5 -40.65 3.61 55.76
C PHE A 5 -39.70 4.25 54.74
N ASN A 6 -38.61 4.85 55.22
CA ASN A 6 -37.47 5.27 54.39
C ASN A 6 -36.59 4.06 54.08
N VAL A 7 -36.47 3.70 52.80
CA VAL A 7 -35.49 2.74 52.29
C VAL A 7 -34.28 3.52 51.81
N ASN A 8 -33.14 3.36 52.48
CA ASN A 8 -31.84 3.82 52.00
C ASN A 8 -31.43 2.96 50.80
N VAL A 9 -31.42 3.55 49.62
CA VAL A 9 -30.82 2.99 48.41
C VAL A 9 -29.30 3.18 48.54
N TYR A 10 -28.58 2.08 48.66
CA TYR A 10 -27.13 2.07 48.49
C TYR A 10 -26.85 2.02 46.99
N ASP A 11 -26.49 3.16 46.41
CA ASP A 11 -25.98 3.24 45.04
C ASP A 11 -24.59 2.58 44.99
N CYS A 12 -24.54 1.39 44.40
CA CYS A 12 -23.31 0.74 43.98
C CYS A 12 -22.76 1.51 42.78
N LEU A 13 -21.82 2.42 43.03
CA LEU A 13 -21.06 3.11 42.00
C LEU A 13 -20.10 2.10 41.33
N ALA A 14 -20.57 1.45 40.26
CA ALA A 14 -19.72 0.63 39.41
C ALA A 14 -18.72 1.56 38.69
N PHE A 15 -17.50 1.62 39.20
CA PHE A 15 -16.35 2.18 38.49
C PHE A 15 -16.09 1.30 37.26
N PHE A 16 -16.70 1.67 36.13
CA PHE A 16 -16.23 1.26 34.81
C PHE A 16 -14.86 1.89 34.62
N THR A 17 -13.82 1.18 35.05
CA THR A 17 -12.46 1.46 34.63
C THR A 17 -12.43 1.12 33.15
N CYS A 18 -12.71 2.12 32.31
CA CYS A 18 -12.49 2.03 30.88
C CYS A 18 -10.98 1.82 30.71
N CYS A 19 -10.59 0.56 30.65
CA CYS A 19 -9.26 0.16 30.23
C CYS A 19 -9.19 0.55 28.75
N LEU A 20 -8.73 1.77 28.48
CA LEU A 20 -8.40 2.25 27.14
C LEU A 20 -7.22 1.41 26.66
N LEU A 21 -7.51 0.20 26.19
CA LEU A 21 -6.58 -0.55 25.36
C LEU A 21 -6.51 0.24 24.05
N PHE A 22 -5.47 1.08 23.93
CA PHE A 22 -5.13 1.72 22.68
C PHE A 22 -4.81 0.59 21.69
N GLY A 23 -5.74 0.29 20.78
CA GLY A 23 -5.54 -0.69 19.71
C GLY A 23 -4.58 -0.22 18.62
N GLN A 24 -3.71 0.75 18.90
CA GLN A 24 -2.69 1.26 18.00
C GLN A 24 -1.36 1.23 18.75
N VAL A 25 -0.34 0.62 18.16
CA VAL A 25 0.96 0.52 18.81
C VAL A 25 1.99 1.27 17.99
N ARG A 26 2.70 2.20 18.64
CA ARG A 26 3.89 2.81 18.05
C ARG A 26 5.07 1.86 18.26
N PRO A 27 5.81 1.47 17.21
CA PRO A 27 7.05 0.72 17.38
C PRO A 27 8.05 1.47 18.27
N SER A 28 8.74 0.74 19.14
CA SER A 28 9.82 1.28 19.98
C SER A 28 11.10 1.57 19.18
N ALA A 29 11.28 0.83 18.08
CA ALA A 29 12.34 1.02 17.10
C ALA A 29 11.78 0.73 15.69
N ILE A 30 12.32 1.44 14.70
CA ILE A 30 12.16 1.12 13.29
C ILE A 30 13.54 0.98 12.65
N TYR A 31 13.64 0.09 11.69
CA TYR A 31 14.87 -0.24 10.97
C TYR A 31 14.65 0.01 9.49
N GLY A 32 15.69 0.45 8.80
CA GLY A 32 15.66 0.66 7.37
C GLY A 32 16.99 0.33 6.71
N ASP A 33 17.04 0.43 5.38
CA ASP A 33 18.21 0.08 4.57
C ASP A 33 19.02 1.30 4.09
N TYR A 34 18.71 2.50 4.57
CA TYR A 34 19.51 3.69 4.28
C TYR A 34 20.99 3.46 4.65
N ASN A 35 21.89 3.65 3.68
CA ASN A 35 23.32 3.32 3.78
C ASN A 35 23.62 1.86 4.19
N GLY A 36 22.76 0.93 3.78
CA GLY A 36 22.88 -0.51 4.03
C GLY A 36 22.28 -0.98 5.36
N TYR A 37 22.18 -0.10 6.35
CA TYR A 37 21.49 -0.34 7.62
C TYR A 37 21.25 0.98 8.36
N TRP A 38 20.00 1.21 8.76
CA TRP A 38 19.57 2.37 9.51
C TRP A 38 18.66 1.94 10.64
N VAL A 39 18.78 2.62 11.79
CA VAL A 39 17.91 2.37 12.94
C VAL A 39 17.53 3.70 13.58
N SER A 40 16.26 3.83 13.93
CA SER A 40 15.74 4.95 14.72
C SER A 40 14.91 4.41 15.88
N GLN A 41 15.21 4.89 17.08
CA GLN A 41 14.63 4.40 18.34
C GLN A 41 14.16 5.57 19.20
N SER A 42 13.27 5.30 20.16
CA SER A 42 12.87 6.29 21.17
C SER A 42 13.99 6.51 22.20
N ASN A 43 14.93 7.38 21.84
CA ASN A 43 15.88 8.03 22.72
C ASN A 43 16.29 9.35 22.05
N THR A 44 16.58 10.37 22.85
CA THR A 44 16.81 11.75 22.39
C THR A 44 17.74 11.82 21.18
N GLY A 45 17.21 12.22 20.02
CA GLY A 45 17.96 12.35 18.77
C GLY A 45 17.68 11.20 17.79
N TYR A 46 16.62 11.32 17.01
CA TYR A 46 16.37 10.43 15.88
C TYR A 46 17.46 10.60 14.81
N VAL A 47 17.88 9.49 14.20
CA VAL A 47 18.81 9.52 13.08
C VAL A 47 18.04 9.92 11.81
N THR A 48 18.42 11.03 11.19
CA THR A 48 17.78 11.51 9.95
C THR A 48 18.27 10.72 8.74
N SER A 49 17.38 9.98 8.05
CA SER A 49 17.68 9.45 6.72
C SER A 49 17.69 10.59 5.69
N ARG A 50 18.57 10.50 4.68
CA ARG A 50 18.73 11.57 3.67
C ARG A 50 18.56 11.09 2.24
N ASP A 51 18.47 9.78 2.07
CA ASP A 51 18.29 9.07 0.80
C ASP A 51 17.12 8.08 0.97
N ASN A 52 16.91 7.22 -0.03
CA ASN A 52 15.97 6.10 0.07
C ASN A 52 16.21 5.28 1.34
N ASN A 53 15.11 4.86 1.96
CA ASN A 53 15.13 4.14 3.22
C ASN A 53 13.88 3.27 3.30
N ASN A 54 13.94 2.04 2.78
CA ASN A 54 12.86 1.08 2.94
C ASN A 54 12.79 0.64 4.39
N LEU A 55 11.57 0.50 4.94
CA LEU A 55 11.35 -0.08 6.25
C LEU A 55 11.67 -1.58 6.19
N ILE A 56 12.79 -2.00 6.80
CA ILE A 56 13.24 -3.41 6.82
C ILE A 56 12.80 -4.16 8.07
N GLY A 57 12.42 -3.45 9.13
CA GLY A 57 11.96 -4.05 10.37
C GLY A 57 11.38 -3.06 11.36
N LEU A 58 10.69 -3.57 12.37
CA LEU A 58 10.10 -2.78 13.45
C LEU A 58 10.03 -3.57 14.76
N THR A 59 10.25 -2.89 15.89
CA THR A 59 10.12 -3.51 17.22
C THR A 59 8.81 -3.11 17.90
N VAL A 60 7.92 -4.08 18.06
CA VAL A 60 6.60 -3.92 18.71
C VAL A 60 6.55 -4.84 19.92
N ASN A 61 6.16 -4.31 21.08
CA ASN A 61 6.08 -5.06 22.34
C ASN A 61 7.35 -5.88 22.69
N GLY A 62 8.53 -5.35 22.33
CA GLY A 62 9.82 -6.00 22.59
C GLY A 62 10.25 -7.06 21.56
N VAL A 63 9.41 -7.37 20.57
CA VAL A 63 9.73 -8.30 19.48
C VAL A 63 10.04 -7.51 18.20
N THR A 64 11.13 -7.85 17.52
CA THR A 64 11.44 -7.29 16.21
C THR A 64 10.88 -8.17 15.11
N TYR A 65 10.09 -7.57 14.22
CA TYR A 65 9.54 -8.21 13.02
C TYR A 65 10.29 -7.67 11.81
N ALA A 66 10.85 -8.57 10.99
CA ALA A 66 11.45 -8.22 9.70
C ALA A 66 10.35 -8.04 8.66
N THR A 67 10.52 -7.11 7.72
CA THR A 67 9.46 -6.81 6.75
C THR A 67 9.49 -7.66 5.49
N GLY A 68 10.51 -8.51 5.32
CA GLY A 68 10.82 -9.21 4.08
C GLY A 68 11.64 -8.35 3.11
N VAL A 69 11.91 -7.10 3.45
CA VAL A 69 12.82 -6.20 2.72
C VAL A 69 14.18 -6.25 3.37
N ASN A 70 15.20 -6.73 2.65
CA ASN A 70 16.59 -6.73 3.10
C ASN A 70 16.80 -7.28 4.52
N ASP A 71 16.17 -8.41 4.85
CA ASP A 71 16.29 -9.04 6.18
C ASP A 71 17.74 -9.43 6.53
N VAL A 72 18.60 -9.60 5.52
CA VAL A 72 20.04 -9.83 5.69
C VAL A 72 20.71 -8.66 6.41
N ALA A 73 20.28 -7.41 6.17
CA ALA A 73 20.81 -6.25 6.89
C ALA A 73 20.50 -6.33 8.40
N LEU A 74 19.32 -6.81 8.80
CA LEU A 74 18.99 -7.01 10.22
C LEU A 74 19.90 -8.06 10.86
N THR A 75 19.97 -9.25 10.24
CA THR A 75 20.71 -10.39 10.81
C THR A 75 22.22 -10.16 10.86
N SER A 76 22.79 -9.51 9.85
CA SER A 76 24.22 -9.13 9.84
C SER A 76 24.58 -8.10 10.91
N HIS A 77 23.60 -7.35 11.42
CA HIS A 77 23.77 -6.39 12.52
C HIS A 77 23.32 -6.97 13.89
N GLY A 78 23.19 -8.29 13.99
CA GLY A 78 22.93 -8.98 15.26
C GLY A 78 21.49 -8.92 15.75
N ILE A 79 20.55 -8.50 14.89
CA ILE A 79 19.11 -8.58 15.19
C ILE A 79 18.62 -10.00 14.86
N SER A 80 17.86 -10.60 15.79
CA SER A 80 17.18 -11.88 15.59
C SER A 80 15.68 -11.66 15.45
N PRO A 81 15.18 -11.30 14.24
CA PRO A 81 13.78 -10.97 14.06
C PRO A 81 12.90 -12.20 13.90
N VAL A 82 11.59 -12.02 14.13
CA VAL A 82 10.57 -12.87 13.52
C VAL A 82 10.45 -12.46 12.06
N PHE A 83 10.61 -13.42 11.14
CA PHE A 83 10.54 -13.17 9.71
C PHE A 83 9.08 -13.09 9.27
N GLU A 84 8.65 -11.88 8.95
CA GLU A 84 7.36 -11.59 8.33
C GLU A 84 7.56 -11.11 6.89
N ASN A 85 6.46 -10.84 6.20
CA ASN A 85 6.51 -10.29 4.85
C ASN A 85 5.40 -9.26 4.69
N TYR A 86 5.77 -7.99 4.63
CA TYR A 86 4.85 -6.87 4.48
C TYR A 86 4.95 -6.28 3.08
N ARG A 87 3.81 -5.79 2.59
CA ARG A 87 3.74 -5.06 1.32
C ARG A 87 2.84 -3.84 1.48
N ALA A 88 3.20 -2.74 0.81
CA ALA A 88 2.31 -1.60 0.71
C ALA A 88 0.99 -2.00 0.04
N PHE A 89 -0.08 -1.41 0.52
CA PHE A 89 -1.38 -1.53 -0.12
C PHE A 89 -1.31 -0.99 -1.56
N PRO A 90 -1.90 -1.67 -2.55
CA PRO A 90 -2.03 -1.15 -3.90
C PRO A 90 -2.83 0.15 -3.86
N THR A 91 -2.14 1.27 -4.04
CA THR A 91 -2.72 2.60 -3.84
C THR A 91 -2.92 3.30 -5.17
N SER A 92 -4.16 3.63 -5.47
CA SER A 92 -4.53 4.62 -6.48
C SER A 92 -5.52 5.57 -5.83
N PHE A 93 -5.38 6.87 -6.08
CA PHE A 93 -6.28 7.87 -5.53
C PHE A 93 -6.50 9.00 -6.53
N SER A 94 -7.64 9.68 -6.39
CA SER A 94 -7.99 10.75 -7.33
C SER A 94 -7.18 12.00 -7.02
N VAL A 95 -6.59 12.60 -8.05
CA VAL A 95 -5.97 13.92 -7.94
C VAL A 95 -7.08 14.97 -7.88
N LEU A 96 -7.54 15.26 -6.66
CA LEU A 96 -8.69 16.15 -6.42
C LEU A 96 -8.30 17.59 -6.10
N SER A 97 -7.01 17.92 -6.13
CA SER A 97 -6.51 19.23 -5.73
C SER A 97 -5.38 19.72 -6.63
N THR A 98 -5.44 21.01 -6.95
CA THR A 98 -4.35 21.79 -7.57
C THR A 98 -3.71 22.75 -6.57
N ALA A 99 -4.00 22.59 -5.27
CA ALA A 99 -3.49 23.46 -4.22
C ALA A 99 -1.96 23.44 -4.19
N ALA A 100 -1.37 24.62 -3.97
CA ALA A 100 0.08 24.79 -4.00
C ALA A 100 0.81 24.01 -2.90
N ASN A 101 0.13 23.65 -1.80
CA ASN A 101 0.69 22.86 -0.70
C ASN A 101 0.42 21.35 -0.82
N PHE A 102 -0.25 20.89 -1.89
CA PHE A 102 -0.34 19.45 -2.20
C PHE A 102 0.95 19.04 -2.92
N LEU A 103 1.78 18.20 -2.27
CA LEU A 103 3.18 18.00 -2.66
C LEU A 103 3.54 16.51 -2.79
N VAL A 104 4.48 16.21 -3.69
CA VAL A 104 5.24 14.96 -3.66
C VAL A 104 6.53 15.23 -2.89
N GLY A 105 6.79 14.43 -1.86
CA GLY A 105 8.05 14.45 -1.13
C GLY A 105 9.00 13.38 -1.66
N MET A 106 10.24 13.78 -1.90
CA MET A 106 11.34 12.92 -2.31
C MET A 106 12.51 13.09 -1.33
N PRO A 107 13.40 12.09 -1.18
CA PRO A 107 14.57 12.26 -0.33
C PRO A 107 15.50 13.34 -0.88
N ARG A 108 16.31 13.96 0.00
CA ARG A 108 17.27 14.99 -0.43
C ARG A 108 18.32 14.45 -1.39
N PHE A 109 18.72 13.20 -1.22
CA PHE A 109 19.67 12.50 -2.07
C PHE A 109 19.00 11.29 -2.69
N ILE A 110 19.44 10.92 -3.89
CA ILE A 110 19.11 9.64 -4.52
C ILE A 110 20.43 9.00 -4.93
N ASN A 111 20.76 7.87 -4.32
CA ASN A 111 22.04 7.18 -4.50
C ASN A 111 23.25 8.12 -4.29
N GLY A 112 23.18 8.97 -3.26
CA GLY A 112 24.22 9.95 -2.92
C GLY A 112 24.26 11.21 -3.79
N VAL A 113 23.40 11.31 -4.82
CA VAL A 113 23.29 12.49 -5.68
C VAL A 113 22.25 13.45 -5.10
N GLU A 114 22.66 14.67 -4.82
CA GLU A 114 21.76 15.70 -4.29
C GLU A 114 20.67 16.08 -5.30
N GLN A 115 19.41 15.97 -4.88
CA GLN A 115 18.26 16.43 -5.63
C GLN A 115 18.01 17.90 -5.27
N ASN A 116 18.02 18.79 -6.25
CA ASN A 116 17.74 20.21 -6.09
C ASN A 116 17.13 20.76 -7.40
N GLN A 117 16.77 22.04 -7.42
CA GLN A 117 16.12 22.66 -8.59
C GLN A 117 16.96 22.56 -9.88
N THR A 118 18.29 22.43 -9.79
CA THR A 118 19.17 22.29 -10.96
C THR A 118 19.29 20.84 -11.40
N VAL A 119 19.45 19.90 -10.47
CA VAL A 119 19.67 18.47 -10.76
C VAL A 119 18.36 17.75 -11.14
N ALA A 120 17.28 18.06 -10.42
CA ALA A 120 15.96 17.46 -10.61
C ALA A 120 14.89 18.57 -10.56
N PRO A 121 14.75 19.37 -11.64
CA PRO A 121 13.82 20.50 -11.70
C PRO A 121 12.35 20.09 -11.67
N SER A 122 12.03 18.84 -12.02
CA SER A 122 10.68 18.31 -12.02
C SER A 122 10.66 16.77 -11.99
N LEU A 123 9.56 16.18 -11.53
CA LEU A 123 9.24 14.76 -11.75
C LEU A 123 8.33 14.59 -12.97
N GLY A 124 8.45 13.46 -13.65
CA GLY A 124 7.69 13.11 -14.85
C GLY A 124 6.22 12.80 -14.59
N CYS A 125 5.44 12.66 -15.66
CA CYS A 125 4.00 12.34 -15.63
C CYS A 125 3.70 10.85 -15.83
N ASP A 126 4.74 10.07 -16.11
CA ASP A 126 4.72 8.63 -16.31
C ASP A 126 4.50 7.85 -15.00
N VAL A 127 4.78 8.50 -13.86
CA VAL A 127 4.59 7.94 -12.54
C VAL A 127 3.31 8.52 -11.91
N PRO A 128 2.26 7.71 -11.70
CA PRO A 128 1.04 8.19 -11.05
C PRO A 128 1.30 8.53 -9.58
N LEU A 129 0.58 9.51 -9.01
CA LEU A 129 0.80 9.90 -7.61
C LEU A 129 0.66 8.75 -6.61
N GLY A 130 -0.21 7.78 -6.89
CA GLY A 130 -0.38 6.59 -6.07
C GLY A 130 0.87 5.70 -6.00
N TYR A 131 1.81 5.82 -6.95
CA TYR A 131 3.12 5.14 -6.90
C TYR A 131 3.95 5.62 -5.71
N TYR A 132 4.00 6.94 -5.44
CA TYR A 132 4.77 7.49 -4.32
C TYR A 132 4.23 7.05 -2.94
N LEU A 133 3.03 6.46 -2.89
CA LEU A 133 2.44 5.85 -1.70
C LEU A 133 2.82 4.36 -1.50
N ARG A 134 3.67 3.83 -2.38
CA ARG A 134 4.13 2.44 -2.44
C ARG A 134 5.47 2.33 -3.16
N ASP A 135 6.31 3.35 -3.05
CA ASP A 135 7.62 3.36 -3.69
C ASP A 135 8.62 2.51 -2.88
N GLY A 136 9.68 2.04 -3.54
CA GLY A 136 10.72 1.19 -2.97
C GLY A 136 10.38 -0.30 -2.93
N GLU A 137 11.29 -1.07 -2.34
CA GLU A 137 11.16 -2.52 -2.23
C GLU A 137 9.92 -2.85 -1.38
N HIS A 138 9.05 -3.72 -1.89
CA HIS A 138 7.72 -4.01 -1.32
C HIS A 138 6.82 -2.77 -1.10
N GLY A 139 7.19 -1.61 -1.64
CA GLY A 139 6.53 -0.33 -1.46
C GLY A 139 6.73 0.31 -0.09
N LEU A 140 7.79 -0.06 0.64
CA LEU A 140 8.00 0.34 2.03
C LEU A 140 9.00 1.50 2.21
N ASN A 141 9.24 2.32 1.17
CA ASN A 141 10.16 3.46 1.28
C ASN A 141 9.61 4.56 2.20
N LEU A 142 10.34 4.88 3.27
CA LEU A 142 10.04 5.96 4.21
C LEU A 142 10.53 7.33 3.70
N GLY A 143 11.33 7.36 2.62
CA GLY A 143 11.91 8.57 2.04
C GLY A 143 11.06 9.25 0.98
N THR A 144 9.93 8.65 0.60
CA THR A 144 9.01 9.13 -0.44
C THR A 144 7.58 9.15 0.09
N ALA A 145 6.82 10.18 -0.27
CA ALA A 145 5.46 10.36 0.24
C ALA A 145 4.67 11.36 -0.61
N VAL A 146 3.35 11.41 -0.38
CA VAL A 146 2.50 12.51 -0.83
C VAL A 146 1.97 13.27 0.38
N PHE A 147 2.09 14.59 0.34
CA PHE A 147 1.81 15.52 1.44
C PHE A 147 0.57 16.34 1.18
N ASN A 148 -0.17 16.65 2.25
CA ASN A 148 -1.45 17.38 2.25
C ASN A 148 -2.46 16.78 1.26
N ILE A 149 -2.60 15.46 1.29
CA ILE A 149 -3.53 14.75 0.41
C ILE A 149 -4.96 15.19 0.77
N PRO A 150 -5.77 15.65 -0.20
CA PRO A 150 -7.15 16.06 0.03
C PRO A 150 -7.97 14.94 0.67
N LYS A 151 -8.96 15.33 1.48
CA LYS A 151 -9.84 14.41 2.18
C LYS A 151 -10.53 13.48 1.17
N GLN A 152 -10.17 12.20 1.24
CA GLN A 152 -10.71 11.14 0.42
C GLN A 152 -10.45 9.77 1.08
N GLU A 153 -11.16 8.75 0.60
CA GLU A 153 -10.91 7.38 1.01
C GLU A 153 -9.85 6.75 0.10
N LEU A 154 -8.78 6.23 0.70
CA LEU A 154 -7.96 5.19 0.09
C LEU A 154 -8.64 3.86 0.40
N THR A 155 -9.15 3.19 -0.64
CA THR A 155 -9.90 1.93 -0.51
C THR A 155 -9.07 0.77 -1.00
N PHE A 156 -8.87 -0.22 -0.14
CA PHE A 156 -8.09 -1.41 -0.43
C PHE A 156 -8.96 -2.66 -0.31
N TYR A 157 -9.05 -3.46 -1.37
CA TYR A 157 -9.85 -4.68 -1.37
C TYR A 157 -9.04 -5.83 -0.76
N VAL A 158 -9.39 -6.20 0.47
CA VAL A 158 -8.66 -7.17 1.31
C VAL A 158 -9.30 -8.55 1.36
N ASN A 159 -10.59 -8.68 0.99
CA ASN A 159 -11.28 -9.95 0.99
C ASN A 159 -12.33 -10.05 -0.13
N VAL A 160 -11.90 -9.97 -1.39
CA VAL A 160 -12.84 -10.11 -2.53
C VAL A 160 -12.89 -11.53 -3.09
N LEU A 161 -11.82 -12.35 -3.01
CA LEU A 161 -11.81 -13.75 -3.50
C LEU A 161 -10.72 -14.66 -2.83
N ALA A 162 -10.07 -14.22 -1.74
CA ALA A 162 -9.15 -14.98 -0.87
C ALA A 162 -8.90 -14.19 0.45
N ASP A 163 -8.90 -14.89 1.58
CA ASP A 163 -9.35 -14.40 2.88
C ASP A 163 -8.31 -13.65 3.74
N ILE A 164 -8.80 -12.79 4.63
CA ILE A 164 -8.12 -12.56 5.91
C ILE A 164 -7.84 -13.93 6.54
N ASN A 165 -6.59 -14.21 6.88
CA ASN A 165 -6.20 -15.45 7.52
C ASN A 165 -6.74 -15.47 8.96
N PRO A 166 -7.69 -16.35 9.31
CA PRO A 166 -8.30 -16.34 10.64
C PRO A 166 -7.32 -16.68 11.76
N ASN A 167 -6.19 -17.34 11.44
CA ASN A 167 -5.15 -17.66 12.42
C ASN A 167 -4.34 -16.42 12.83
N CYS A 168 -4.29 -15.38 11.99
CA CYS A 168 -3.57 -14.15 12.28
C CYS A 168 -4.40 -13.13 13.06
N ILE A 169 -5.73 -13.31 13.14
CA ILE A 169 -6.62 -12.30 13.73
C ILE A 169 -6.23 -11.92 15.17
N ASN A 170 -5.87 -12.93 15.98
CA ASN A 170 -5.57 -12.78 17.40
C ASN A 170 -4.12 -13.15 17.72
N ASP A 171 -3.23 -13.21 16.73
CA ASP A 171 -1.82 -13.38 17.03
C ASP A 171 -1.24 -12.08 17.64
N ASP A 172 0.05 -12.09 17.96
CA ASP A 172 0.76 -10.91 18.48
C ASP A 172 1.62 -10.20 17.42
N ILE A 173 1.40 -10.56 16.15
CA ILE A 173 2.12 -10.02 15.00
C ILE A 173 1.34 -8.80 14.49
N PRO A 174 2.01 -7.69 14.16
CA PRO A 174 1.36 -6.58 13.47
C PRO A 174 0.78 -7.00 12.12
N ASP A 175 -0.50 -6.74 11.87
CA ASP A 175 -1.13 -7.08 10.58
C ASP A 175 -1.12 -5.91 9.59
N ILE A 176 -1.16 -4.68 10.10
CA ILE A 176 -1.21 -3.45 9.32
C ILE A 176 -0.16 -2.47 9.85
N ILE A 177 0.55 -1.83 8.94
CA ILE A 177 1.47 -0.73 9.21
C ILE A 177 0.92 0.51 8.50
N VAL A 178 0.86 1.64 9.19
CA VAL A 178 0.50 2.91 8.57
C VAL A 178 1.56 3.95 8.89
N THR A 179 1.76 4.87 7.96
CA THR A 179 2.72 5.95 8.12
C THR A 179 2.02 7.30 8.11
N GLN A 180 2.65 8.25 8.80
CA GLN A 180 2.38 9.66 8.68
C GLN A 180 3.72 10.39 8.75
N VAL A 181 4.09 11.12 7.71
CA VAL A 181 5.32 11.91 7.68
C VAL A 181 5.01 13.39 7.92
N GLY A 182 6.00 14.27 7.82
CA GLY A 182 5.72 15.69 7.83
C GLY A 182 5.26 16.24 9.19
N ALA A 183 4.32 17.19 9.10
CA ALA A 183 3.79 17.94 10.23
C ALA A 183 2.25 17.87 10.20
N PRO A 184 1.66 16.70 10.48
CA PRO A 184 0.22 16.48 10.35
C PRO A 184 -0.57 17.39 11.29
N SER A 185 -1.78 17.78 10.87
CA SER A 185 -2.68 18.59 11.68
C SER A 185 -3.32 17.80 12.84
N SER A 186 -4.14 18.48 13.65
CA SER A 186 -4.91 17.83 14.72
C SER A 186 -6.14 17.06 14.23
N THR A 187 -6.39 17.08 12.91
CA THR A 187 -7.50 16.36 12.29
C THR A 187 -7.21 14.86 12.26
N TYR A 188 -8.26 14.05 12.40
CA TYR A 188 -8.13 12.60 12.49
C TYR A 188 -8.10 11.96 11.10
N ASP A 189 -7.13 11.08 10.88
CA ASP A 189 -7.24 10.04 9.87
C ASP A 189 -8.06 8.88 10.47
N ILE A 190 -8.88 8.23 9.65
CA ILE A 190 -9.74 7.11 10.10
C ILE A 190 -9.38 5.85 9.33
N PHE A 191 -9.13 4.77 10.07
CA PHE A 191 -8.87 3.44 9.52
C PHE A 191 -10.01 2.49 9.90
N LYS A 192 -10.56 1.75 8.94
CA LYS A 192 -11.67 0.81 9.21
C LYS A 192 -11.76 -0.30 8.19
N PHE A 193 -12.34 -1.42 8.59
CA PHE A 193 -12.80 -2.44 7.66
C PHE A 193 -14.27 -2.21 7.31
N THR A 194 -14.66 -2.49 6.07
CA THR A 194 -16.05 -2.42 5.63
C THR A 194 -16.44 -3.62 4.78
N ASP A 195 -17.73 -3.91 4.70
CA ASP A 195 -18.28 -4.83 3.71
C ASP A 195 -18.27 -4.22 2.30
N LEU A 196 -18.74 -5.00 1.31
CA LEU A 196 -18.81 -4.54 -0.08
C LEU A 196 -19.71 -3.30 -0.25
N ASN A 197 -20.69 -3.10 0.64
CA ASN A 197 -21.65 -2.00 0.62
C ASN A 197 -21.16 -0.76 1.39
N GLY A 198 -20.01 -0.84 2.08
CA GLY A 198 -19.43 0.26 2.85
C GLY A 198 -19.84 0.30 4.32
N ASN A 199 -20.56 -0.71 4.83
CA ASN A 199 -20.86 -0.80 6.27
C ASN A 199 -19.61 -1.22 7.03
N THR A 200 -19.30 -0.55 8.14
CA THR A 200 -18.15 -0.90 9.00
C THR A 200 -18.30 -2.30 9.58
N ILE A 201 -17.25 -3.11 9.46
CA ILE A 201 -17.11 -4.41 10.12
C ILE A 201 -16.13 -4.25 11.27
N GLY A 202 -16.57 -4.60 12.48
CA GLY A 202 -15.81 -4.34 13.70
C GLY A 202 -15.92 -2.88 14.14
N VAL A 203 -14.78 -2.25 14.42
CA VAL A 203 -14.67 -0.87 14.92
C VAL A 203 -13.66 -0.06 14.09
N GLU A 204 -13.92 1.24 13.95
CA GLU A 204 -12.97 2.16 13.33
C GLU A 204 -11.90 2.64 14.32
N LYS A 205 -10.75 3.04 13.78
CA LYS A 205 -9.65 3.67 14.51
C LYS A 205 -9.46 5.09 14.02
N GLN A 206 -9.64 6.05 14.91
CA GLN A 206 -9.43 7.47 14.65
C GLN A 206 -8.07 7.88 15.23
N ILE A 207 -7.17 8.39 14.39
CA ILE A 207 -5.80 8.72 14.77
C ILE A 207 -5.55 10.21 14.57
N ASN A 208 -5.28 10.93 15.66
CA ASN A 208 -4.68 12.25 15.60
C ASN A 208 -3.16 12.11 15.58
N PHE A 209 -2.56 12.14 14.39
CA PHE A 209 -1.13 11.95 14.24
C PHE A 209 -0.27 13.09 14.80
N SER A 210 -0.80 14.30 15.00
CA SER A 210 -0.07 15.38 15.68
C SER A 210 0.28 15.03 17.13
N SER A 211 -0.49 14.13 17.76
CA SER A 211 -0.23 13.62 19.11
C SER A 211 0.68 12.39 19.16
N VAL A 212 0.95 11.78 17.99
CA VAL A 212 1.80 10.59 17.89
C VAL A 212 3.26 11.03 17.88
N THR A 213 4.02 10.53 18.86
CA THR A 213 5.47 10.77 18.93
C THR A 213 6.14 10.19 17.67
N PRO A 214 7.03 10.93 16.98
CA PRO A 214 7.74 10.43 15.79
C PRO A 214 8.48 9.12 16.05
N SER A 215 8.63 8.30 15.02
CA SER A 215 9.46 7.09 15.02
C SER A 215 10.85 7.34 14.45
N GLY A 216 11.01 8.39 13.64
CA GLY A 216 12.30 8.82 13.09
C GLY A 216 12.20 10.17 12.37
N LEU A 217 13.26 10.51 11.65
CA LEU A 217 13.36 11.73 10.84
C LEU A 217 13.84 11.39 9.43
N ALA A 218 13.38 12.16 8.45
CA ALA A 218 13.87 12.12 7.08
C ALA A 218 14.11 13.54 6.53
N LEU A 219 15.08 13.69 5.63
CA LEU A 219 15.41 14.95 4.97
C LEU A 219 14.77 14.99 3.58
N TRP A 220 13.89 15.97 3.36
CA TRP A 220 12.98 15.99 2.21
C TRP A 220 13.29 17.13 1.24
N ASN A 221 13.02 16.86 -0.03
CA ASN A 221 12.69 17.85 -1.05
C ASN A 221 11.23 17.69 -1.46
N PHE A 222 10.66 18.76 -2.01
CA PHE A 222 9.25 18.79 -2.40
C PHE A 222 9.08 19.18 -3.86
N TYR A 223 8.03 18.63 -4.46
CA TYR A 223 7.55 18.92 -5.81
C TYR A 223 6.05 19.15 -5.76
N SER A 224 5.51 20.02 -6.62
CA SER A 224 4.06 20.26 -6.69
C SER A 224 3.32 19.03 -7.23
N ALA A 225 2.40 18.46 -6.43
CA ALA A 225 1.62 17.29 -6.84
C ALA A 225 0.38 17.68 -7.68
N GLY A 226 -0.13 18.90 -7.50
CA GLY A 226 -1.35 19.39 -8.16
C GLY A 226 -1.24 19.70 -9.66
N SER A 227 -0.06 19.58 -10.26
CA SER A 227 0.19 19.84 -11.68
C SER A 227 1.24 18.88 -12.22
N CYS A 228 1.17 18.55 -13.52
CA CYS A 228 2.18 17.75 -14.20
C CYS A 228 2.78 18.51 -15.40
N PRO A 229 4.12 18.52 -15.62
CA PRO A 229 5.16 17.90 -14.80
C PRO A 229 5.21 18.45 -13.37
N HIS A 230 5.59 17.60 -12.40
CA HIS A 230 5.62 17.95 -10.99
C HIS A 230 6.83 18.82 -10.71
N MET A 231 6.67 20.15 -10.78
CA MET A 231 7.78 21.10 -10.66
C MET A 231 8.36 21.13 -9.24
N TYR A 232 9.68 21.32 -9.13
CA TYR A 232 10.36 21.49 -7.85
C TYR A 232 9.73 22.63 -7.04
N TYR A 233 9.36 22.35 -5.80
CA TYR A 233 8.70 23.28 -4.91
C TYR A 233 9.73 24.18 -4.22
N THR A 234 9.84 25.40 -4.74
CA THR A 234 10.73 26.46 -4.24
C THR A 234 10.16 27.36 -3.14
N PRO A 235 8.83 27.54 -2.96
CA PRO A 235 8.33 28.46 -1.95
C PRO A 235 8.82 28.13 -0.53
N ASN A 236 9.12 29.20 0.23
CA ASN A 236 9.37 29.18 1.68
C ASN A 236 10.52 28.27 2.15
N GLY A 237 11.45 27.87 1.27
CA GLY A 237 12.56 27.00 1.65
C GLY A 237 12.11 25.65 2.21
N PHE A 238 10.98 25.13 1.73
CA PHE A 238 10.41 23.87 2.23
C PHE A 238 11.27 22.66 1.87
N SER A 239 11.95 22.70 0.73
CA SER A 239 12.90 21.67 0.33
C SER A 239 14.21 21.77 1.11
N ASN A 240 14.94 20.66 1.24
CA ASN A 240 16.08 20.51 2.15
C ASN A 240 15.71 20.74 3.63
N THR A 241 14.58 20.19 4.06
CA THR A 241 14.14 20.30 5.45
C THR A 241 13.87 18.94 6.06
N THR A 242 14.18 18.82 7.35
CA THR A 242 13.92 17.61 8.11
C THR A 242 12.44 17.58 8.52
N ARG A 243 11.82 16.41 8.41
CA ARG A 243 10.45 16.16 8.86
C ARG A 243 10.38 14.85 9.62
N ASP A 244 9.39 14.79 10.50
CA ASP A 244 9.08 13.61 11.28
C ASP A 244 8.60 12.47 10.37
N VAL A 245 8.93 11.25 10.77
CA VAL A 245 8.38 10.00 10.24
C VAL A 245 7.68 9.31 11.40
N ARG A 246 6.39 9.05 11.29
CA ARG A 246 5.58 8.30 12.28
C ARG A 246 5.17 6.99 11.66
N VAL A 247 5.31 5.92 12.45
CA VAL A 247 4.85 4.58 12.10
C VAL A 247 3.95 4.11 13.23
N LEU A 248 2.76 3.61 12.86
CA LEU A 248 1.87 2.90 13.78
C LEU A 248 1.58 1.51 13.21
N THR A 249 1.36 0.58 14.12
CA THR A 249 0.95 -0.79 13.80
C THR A 249 -0.38 -1.13 14.42
N PHE A 250 -1.13 -1.98 13.73
CA PHE A 250 -2.40 -2.51 14.18
C PHE A 250 -2.46 -4.02 13.94
N LYS A 251 -3.15 -4.72 14.84
CA LYS A 251 -3.63 -6.07 14.63
C LYS A 251 -5.05 -6.04 14.05
N LEU A 252 -5.46 -7.11 13.39
CA LEU A 252 -6.83 -7.29 12.91
C LEU A 252 -7.82 -7.24 14.08
N SER A 253 -7.48 -7.87 15.20
CA SER A 253 -8.28 -7.81 16.44
C SER A 253 -8.49 -6.39 16.96
N ASP A 254 -7.55 -5.46 16.70
CA ASP A 254 -7.69 -4.08 17.15
C ASP A 254 -8.91 -3.42 16.49
N PHE A 255 -9.18 -3.76 15.23
CA PHE A 255 -10.36 -3.32 14.50
C PHE A 255 -11.63 -4.12 14.86
N GLY A 256 -11.62 -4.96 15.90
CA GLY A 256 -12.77 -5.79 16.25
C GLY A 256 -13.09 -6.85 15.19
N ILE A 257 -12.11 -7.20 14.36
CA ILE A 257 -12.22 -8.36 13.47
C ILE A 257 -12.08 -9.62 14.31
N THR A 258 -12.96 -10.58 14.07
CA THR A 258 -13.04 -11.85 14.79
C THR A 258 -13.23 -12.99 13.79
N SER A 259 -13.05 -14.23 14.25
CA SER A 259 -13.35 -15.43 13.47
C SER A 259 -14.81 -15.52 13.00
N SER A 260 -15.73 -14.75 13.59
CA SER A 260 -17.14 -14.72 13.20
C SER A 260 -17.48 -13.64 12.16
N ASN A 261 -16.63 -12.64 11.93
CA ASN A 261 -16.95 -11.50 11.06
C ASN A 261 -15.90 -11.22 9.96
N TYR A 262 -14.72 -11.84 10.00
CA TYR A 262 -13.63 -11.56 9.06
C TYR A 262 -14.00 -11.77 7.58
N THR A 263 -14.90 -12.71 7.30
CA THR A 263 -15.40 -12.96 5.93
C THR A 263 -16.22 -11.80 5.38
N SER A 264 -16.78 -10.95 6.23
CA SER A 264 -17.54 -9.76 5.84
C SER A 264 -16.65 -8.52 5.67
N ALA A 265 -15.42 -8.54 6.18
CA ALA A 265 -14.47 -7.44 6.07
C ALA A 265 -13.79 -7.45 4.69
N VAL A 266 -14.47 -6.86 3.70
CA VAL A 266 -14.08 -6.91 2.28
C VAL A 266 -13.10 -5.81 1.88
N LYS A 267 -13.20 -4.64 2.50
CA LYS A 267 -12.32 -3.49 2.22
C LYS A 267 -11.67 -3.00 3.49
N PHE A 268 -10.38 -2.69 3.43
CA PHE A 268 -9.72 -1.80 4.38
C PHE A 268 -9.74 -0.37 3.81
N ILE A 269 -10.14 0.60 4.61
CA ILE A 269 -10.26 2.00 4.21
C ILE A 269 -9.39 2.85 5.12
N GLN A 270 -8.55 3.69 4.50
CA GLN A 270 -7.93 4.84 5.14
C GLN A 270 -8.63 6.11 4.64
N LEU A 271 -9.44 6.73 5.48
CA LEU A 271 -10.01 8.05 5.23
C LEU A 271 -9.00 9.12 5.66
N LEU A 272 -8.47 9.82 4.68
CA LEU A 272 -7.49 10.89 4.85
C LEU A 272 -8.18 12.15 5.41
N SER A 273 -7.51 12.85 6.30
CA SER A 273 -8.03 14.04 6.99
C SER A 273 -8.16 15.27 6.09
N GLY A 274 -7.39 15.32 4.99
CA GLY A 274 -7.23 16.51 4.14
C GLY A 274 -5.88 17.20 4.30
N ASP A 275 -5.18 16.90 5.38
CA ASP A 275 -3.81 17.32 5.66
C ASP A 275 -2.88 16.11 5.85
N SER A 276 -3.29 14.94 5.33
CA SER A 276 -2.53 13.70 5.48
C SER A 276 -1.29 13.71 4.59
N ASP A 277 -0.16 13.42 5.20
CA ASP A 277 1.18 13.21 4.65
C ASP A 277 1.55 11.71 4.74
N VAL A 278 1.30 10.96 3.67
CA VAL A 278 1.41 9.49 3.69
C VAL A 278 2.61 9.04 2.87
N ALA A 279 3.47 8.19 3.46
CA ALA A 279 4.52 7.48 2.72
C ALA A 279 3.98 6.16 2.16
N PHE A 280 3.35 5.36 3.02
CA PHE A 280 2.60 4.17 2.66
C PHE A 280 1.66 3.74 3.79
N SER A 281 0.70 2.90 3.44
CA SER A 281 0.06 1.96 4.35
C SER A 281 0.37 0.56 3.83
N ALA A 282 0.65 -0.40 4.71
CA ALA A 282 1.08 -1.74 4.36
C ALA A 282 0.35 -2.81 5.18
N TYR A 283 0.38 -4.04 4.68
CA TYR A 283 -0.23 -5.21 5.30
C TYR A 283 0.75 -6.38 5.37
N SER A 284 0.57 -7.25 6.37
CA SER A 284 1.23 -8.55 6.40
C SER A 284 0.58 -9.48 5.36
N THR A 285 1.39 -10.01 4.47
CA THR A 285 0.97 -10.98 3.44
C THR A 285 0.59 -12.35 4.04
N ASN A 286 0.97 -12.61 5.30
CA ASN A 286 0.51 -13.78 6.05
C ASN A 286 -0.93 -13.61 6.55
N SER A 287 -1.32 -12.36 6.84
CA SER A 287 -2.62 -12.00 7.41
C SER A 287 -3.68 -11.71 6.37
N MET A 288 -3.29 -11.14 5.23
CA MET A 288 -4.20 -10.74 4.15
C MET A 288 -3.60 -11.00 2.77
N SER A 289 -4.45 -11.32 1.81
CA SER A 289 -4.09 -11.41 0.39
C SER A 289 -4.85 -10.35 -0.40
N LEU A 290 -4.14 -9.53 -1.19
CA LEU A 290 -4.76 -8.43 -1.91
C LEU A 290 -4.85 -8.66 -3.42
N TYR A 291 -5.89 -8.06 -4.00
CA TYR A 291 -6.07 -7.93 -5.44
C TYR A 291 -5.50 -6.59 -5.87
N CYS A 292 -4.36 -6.61 -6.56
CA CYS A 292 -3.94 -5.45 -7.32
C CYS A 292 -4.90 -5.28 -8.50
N LEU A 293 -5.75 -4.26 -8.41
CA LEU A 293 -6.43 -3.69 -9.57
C LEU A 293 -5.94 -2.25 -9.62
N GLU A 294 -4.79 -2.03 -10.28
CA GLU A 294 -4.53 -0.65 -10.71
C GLU A 294 -5.67 -0.24 -11.62
N SER A 295 -6.33 0.86 -11.27
CA SER A 295 -7.29 1.46 -12.16
C SER A 295 -6.59 1.71 -13.49
N ALA A 296 -7.21 1.30 -14.60
CA ALA A 296 -6.68 1.58 -15.92
C ALA A 296 -6.41 3.09 -16.02
N VAL A 297 -5.22 3.47 -16.48
CA VAL A 297 -4.86 4.87 -16.70
C VAL A 297 -5.80 5.43 -17.76
N THR A 298 -6.78 6.25 -17.35
CA THR A 298 -7.78 6.86 -18.24
C THR A 298 -7.37 8.25 -18.74
N SER A 299 -6.23 8.76 -18.27
CA SER A 299 -5.70 10.09 -18.57
C SER A 299 -4.21 10.04 -18.93
N GLY A 300 -3.74 10.88 -19.85
CA GLY A 300 -2.35 10.92 -20.31
C GLY A 300 -2.20 10.53 -21.78
N THR A 301 -0.95 10.46 -22.27
CA THR A 301 -0.67 10.04 -23.65
C THR A 301 -0.95 8.56 -23.81
N ALA A 302 -2.12 8.25 -24.35
CA ALA A 302 -2.49 6.87 -24.63
C ALA A 302 -1.58 6.30 -25.74
N LEU A 303 -0.69 5.37 -25.38
CA LEU A 303 0.24 4.75 -26.32
C LEU A 303 -0.51 3.88 -27.31
N ASN A 304 -0.13 3.98 -28.59
CA ASN A 304 -0.72 3.17 -29.65
C ASN A 304 -0.41 1.69 -29.42
N THR A 305 -1.42 0.82 -29.55
CA THR A 305 -1.18 -0.60 -29.78
C THR A 305 -0.65 -0.79 -31.19
N GLN A 306 0.65 -1.05 -31.32
CA GLN A 306 1.34 -1.13 -32.61
C GLN A 306 1.16 -2.49 -33.31
N THR A 307 0.87 -3.54 -32.54
CA THR A 307 0.73 -4.91 -33.05
C THR A 307 -0.71 -5.35 -33.02
N GLY A 308 -1.22 -5.92 -34.11
CA GLY A 308 -2.56 -6.46 -34.14
C GLY A 308 -2.77 -7.55 -35.19
N ILE A 309 -3.73 -8.43 -34.92
CA ILE A 309 -4.24 -9.43 -35.86
C ILE A 309 -5.76 -9.24 -36.00
N THR A 310 -6.22 -8.99 -37.22
CA THR A 310 -7.66 -8.82 -37.52
C THR A 310 -8.11 -9.70 -38.67
N THR A 311 -9.29 -10.29 -38.53
CA THR A 311 -9.94 -11.00 -39.63
C THR A 311 -10.85 -10.09 -40.47
N LEU A 312 -10.92 -8.80 -40.13
CA LEU A 312 -11.79 -7.82 -40.78
C LEU A 312 -11.08 -7.02 -41.89
N GLY A 313 -9.81 -7.32 -42.17
CA GLY A 313 -9.06 -6.71 -43.28
C GLY A 313 -8.62 -5.26 -43.08
N ARG A 314 -8.73 -4.72 -41.86
CA ARG A 314 -8.48 -3.30 -41.54
C ARG A 314 -7.08 -2.98 -40.99
N SER A 315 -6.11 -3.86 -41.21
CA SER A 315 -4.73 -3.66 -40.73
C SER A 315 -3.99 -2.63 -41.58
N GLY A 316 -3.51 -1.55 -40.97
CA GLY A 316 -2.45 -0.72 -41.52
C GLY A 316 -2.85 0.59 -42.20
N THR A 317 -3.99 0.71 -42.91
CA THR A 317 -4.30 1.94 -43.68
C THR A 317 -5.76 2.11 -44.13
N GLU A 318 -6.75 1.59 -43.40
CA GLU A 318 -8.14 2.01 -43.59
C GLU A 318 -8.47 3.13 -42.59
N SER A 319 -9.47 3.99 -42.88
CA SER A 319 -9.83 5.26 -42.20
C SER A 319 -9.72 5.33 -40.67
N ASP A 320 -9.77 4.19 -40.02
CA ASP A 320 -9.85 4.04 -38.57
C ASP A 320 -8.49 3.79 -37.90
N ASN A 321 -7.37 3.77 -38.62
CA ASN A 321 -6.01 3.67 -38.06
C ASN A 321 -5.80 2.46 -37.13
N TRP A 322 -6.38 1.31 -37.47
CA TRP A 322 -6.27 0.09 -36.69
C TRP A 322 -4.90 -0.60 -36.96
N PRO A 323 -4.21 -1.17 -35.93
CA PRO A 323 -4.64 -1.35 -34.53
C PRO A 323 -4.40 -0.16 -33.61
N MET A 324 -3.74 0.90 -34.07
CA MET A 324 -3.31 2.06 -33.28
C MET A 324 -4.46 2.90 -32.70
N VAL A 325 -5.68 2.70 -33.18
CA VAL A 325 -6.92 3.20 -32.56
C VAL A 325 -7.21 2.57 -31.20
N ARG A 326 -6.68 1.36 -30.95
CA ARG A 326 -6.61 0.77 -29.61
C ARG A 326 -5.38 1.32 -28.91
N LYS A 327 -5.53 1.64 -27.62
CA LYS A 327 -4.47 2.23 -26.80
C LYS A 327 -4.15 1.34 -25.61
N GLY A 328 -2.92 1.40 -25.13
CA GLY A 328 -2.47 0.74 -23.89
C GLY A 328 -2.33 -0.78 -23.95
N GLY A 329 -2.58 -1.41 -25.10
CA GLY A 329 -2.35 -2.84 -25.30
C GLY A 329 -1.04 -3.13 -26.04
N TYR A 330 -0.38 -4.23 -25.69
CA TYR A 330 0.74 -4.78 -26.47
C TYR A 330 0.29 -5.47 -27.77
N LEU A 331 -0.92 -6.03 -27.79
CA LEU A 331 -1.48 -6.75 -28.92
C LEU A 331 -3.00 -6.52 -29.01
N ALA A 332 -3.50 -6.21 -30.21
CA ALA A 332 -4.93 -6.16 -30.51
C ALA A 332 -5.37 -7.38 -31.35
N LEU A 333 -6.33 -8.16 -30.86
CA LEU A 333 -6.95 -9.25 -31.62
C LEU A 333 -8.40 -8.89 -31.95
N GLU A 334 -8.82 -9.02 -33.20
CA GLU A 334 -10.19 -8.66 -33.62
C GLU A 334 -10.78 -9.66 -34.61
N SER A 335 -11.96 -10.20 -34.28
CA SER A 335 -12.76 -11.01 -35.18
C SER A 335 -14.23 -10.98 -34.75
N THR A 336 -15.15 -11.02 -35.72
CA THR A 336 -16.59 -11.19 -35.49
C THR A 336 -17.05 -12.63 -35.67
N LYS A 337 -16.19 -13.50 -36.23
CA LYS A 337 -16.57 -14.87 -36.65
C LYS A 337 -15.57 -15.95 -36.25
N LYS A 338 -14.35 -15.59 -35.81
CA LYS A 338 -13.31 -16.56 -35.43
C LYS A 338 -13.04 -16.49 -33.92
N PRO A 339 -13.04 -17.63 -33.21
CA PRO A 339 -12.63 -17.68 -31.82
C PRO A 339 -11.11 -17.55 -31.69
N PHE A 340 -10.64 -17.01 -30.57
CA PHE A 340 -9.26 -17.16 -30.12
C PHE A 340 -9.13 -18.46 -29.34
N VAL A 341 -8.25 -19.35 -29.76
CA VAL A 341 -7.97 -20.63 -29.08
C VAL A 341 -6.50 -20.63 -28.66
N PRO A 342 -6.18 -20.42 -27.37
CA PRO A 342 -4.80 -20.57 -26.89
C PRO A 342 -4.39 -22.05 -26.90
N THR A 343 -3.08 -22.33 -26.81
CA THR A 343 -2.54 -23.69 -26.67
C THR A 343 -3.23 -24.43 -25.52
N ARG A 344 -3.72 -25.64 -25.78
CA ARG A 344 -4.46 -26.46 -24.81
C ARG A 344 -3.58 -27.61 -24.33
N VAL A 345 -3.40 -27.73 -23.03
CA VAL A 345 -2.51 -28.72 -22.41
C VAL A 345 -3.20 -29.29 -21.17
N SER A 346 -3.01 -30.56 -20.84
CA SER A 346 -3.47 -31.07 -19.53
C SER A 346 -2.54 -30.60 -18.40
N THR A 347 -2.97 -30.66 -17.14
CA THR A 347 -2.10 -30.32 -16.01
C THR A 347 -0.80 -31.12 -16.02
N ALA A 348 -0.88 -32.42 -16.31
CA ALA A 348 0.30 -33.27 -16.45
C ALA A 348 1.19 -32.88 -17.64
N GLY A 349 0.57 -32.41 -18.73
CA GLY A 349 1.28 -31.97 -19.93
C GLY A 349 2.08 -30.67 -19.75
N LEU A 350 1.81 -29.88 -18.70
CA LEU A 350 2.59 -28.67 -18.40
C LEU A 350 4.08 -28.99 -18.15
N ALA A 351 4.38 -30.18 -17.63
CA ALA A 351 5.75 -30.63 -17.41
C ALA A 351 6.55 -30.82 -18.71
N ASN A 352 5.87 -30.95 -19.86
CA ASN A 352 6.51 -31.07 -21.17
C ASN A 352 6.94 -29.71 -21.74
N ILE A 353 6.52 -28.60 -21.12
CA ILE A 353 7.00 -27.26 -21.46
C ILE A 353 8.30 -27.05 -20.68
N THR A 354 9.43 -27.46 -21.27
CA THR A 354 10.73 -27.49 -20.59
C THR A 354 11.39 -26.13 -20.43
N ASN A 355 10.99 -25.14 -21.21
CA ASN A 355 11.50 -23.76 -21.16
C ASN A 355 10.34 -22.76 -21.08
N PRO A 356 9.55 -22.79 -19.99
CA PRO A 356 8.48 -21.82 -19.81
C PRO A 356 9.09 -20.43 -19.56
N VAL A 357 8.45 -19.39 -20.10
CA VAL A 357 8.83 -17.98 -19.86
C VAL A 357 7.74 -17.32 -19.04
N GLU A 358 8.14 -16.38 -18.18
CA GLU A 358 7.21 -15.58 -17.38
C GLU A 358 6.16 -14.92 -18.29
N GLY A 359 4.89 -15.01 -17.90
CA GLY A 359 3.75 -14.54 -18.67
C GLY A 359 3.28 -15.49 -19.77
N MET A 360 3.92 -16.65 -19.99
CA MET A 360 3.43 -17.65 -20.95
C MET A 360 2.03 -18.14 -20.55
N MET A 361 1.12 -18.27 -21.53
CA MET A 361 -0.28 -18.64 -21.30
C MET A 361 -0.69 -19.92 -22.02
N VAL A 362 -1.42 -20.79 -21.33
CA VAL A 362 -2.04 -22.00 -21.89
C VAL A 362 -3.44 -22.20 -21.30
N TYR A 363 -4.32 -22.90 -22.00
CA TYR A 363 -5.57 -23.38 -21.40
C TYR A 363 -5.36 -24.80 -20.84
N ASP A 364 -5.44 -24.94 -19.52
CA ASP A 364 -5.35 -26.23 -18.85
C ASP A 364 -6.68 -26.99 -19.01
N THR A 365 -6.67 -28.10 -19.74
CA THR A 365 -7.87 -28.90 -20.01
C THR A 365 -8.28 -29.80 -18.86
N THR A 366 -7.42 -30.01 -17.88
CA THR A 366 -7.75 -30.78 -16.67
C THR A 366 -8.38 -29.86 -15.64
N ASP A 367 -7.78 -28.70 -15.38
CA ASP A 367 -8.28 -27.71 -14.42
C ASP A 367 -9.34 -26.76 -15.03
N ASN A 368 -9.59 -26.85 -16.34
CA ASN A 368 -10.53 -26.02 -17.11
C ASN A 368 -10.32 -24.51 -16.94
N CYS A 369 -9.07 -24.06 -16.87
CA CYS A 369 -8.71 -22.67 -16.61
C CYS A 369 -7.62 -22.18 -17.59
N LEU A 370 -7.59 -20.87 -17.87
CA LEU A 370 -6.41 -20.25 -18.46
C LEU A 370 -5.30 -20.26 -17.40
N LYS A 371 -4.14 -20.85 -17.66
CA LYS A 371 -2.97 -20.78 -16.79
C LYS A 371 -1.95 -19.80 -17.33
N VAL A 372 -1.33 -19.06 -16.41
CA VAL A 372 -0.17 -18.20 -16.67
C VAL A 372 1.02 -18.82 -15.94
N TYR A 373 2.17 -18.90 -16.60
CA TYR A 373 3.42 -19.23 -15.95
C TYR A 373 3.98 -17.99 -15.25
N VAL A 374 4.10 -18.04 -13.93
CA VAL A 374 4.54 -16.89 -13.12
C VAL A 374 6.07 -16.81 -13.15
N ASN A 375 6.76 -17.77 -12.53
CA ASN A 375 8.21 -17.89 -12.58
C ASN A 375 8.64 -19.30 -12.13
N ALA A 376 9.96 -19.55 -12.08
CA ALA A 376 10.52 -20.84 -11.67
C ALA A 376 10.11 -21.28 -10.25
N THR A 377 9.90 -20.34 -9.34
CA THR A 377 9.53 -20.61 -7.94
C THR A 377 8.05 -20.94 -7.77
N ILE A 378 7.17 -20.23 -8.48
CA ILE A 378 5.72 -20.31 -8.32
C ILE A 378 5.08 -21.33 -9.30
N GLY A 379 5.64 -21.44 -10.50
CA GLY A 379 5.14 -22.30 -11.58
C GLY A 379 3.86 -21.79 -12.25
N TRP A 380 3.10 -22.73 -12.84
CA TRP A 380 1.85 -22.46 -13.53
C TRP A 380 0.69 -22.23 -12.55
N LYS A 381 -0.08 -21.16 -12.74
CA LYS A 381 -1.27 -20.85 -11.92
C LYS A 381 -2.49 -20.56 -12.78
N CYS A 382 -3.66 -21.05 -12.36
CA CYS A 382 -4.91 -20.66 -12.97
C CYS A 382 -5.14 -19.16 -12.82
N TYR A 383 -5.34 -18.47 -13.93
CA TYR A 383 -5.84 -17.12 -14.00
C TYR A 383 -7.37 -17.12 -13.85
N ASN A 384 -7.81 -17.59 -12.68
CA ASN A 384 -9.22 -17.62 -12.26
C ASN A 384 -9.51 -16.53 -11.21
N ARG A 385 -8.48 -15.77 -10.83
CA ARG A 385 -8.53 -14.64 -9.92
C ARG A 385 -7.99 -13.42 -10.65
N LYS A 386 -8.73 -12.30 -10.61
CA LYS A 386 -8.25 -11.02 -11.16
C LYS A 386 -7.15 -10.46 -10.27
N THR A 387 -5.93 -10.94 -10.39
CA THR A 387 -4.76 -10.40 -9.67
C THR A 387 -3.79 -9.81 -10.68
N CYS A 388 -3.12 -8.69 -10.35
CA CYS A 388 -1.93 -8.30 -11.11
C CYS A 388 -0.85 -9.39 -11.00
N PRO A 389 0.02 -9.50 -12.02
CA PRO A 389 1.30 -10.22 -11.95
C PRO A 389 2.13 -9.80 -10.74
#